data_AF-Q6ACJ1-F1
#
_entry.id   AF-Q6ACJ1-F1
#
_cell.length_a   1.000
_cell.length_b   1.000
_cell.length_c   1.000
_cell.angle_alpha   90.00
_cell.angle_beta   90.00
_cell.angle_gamma   90.00
#
_symmetry.space_group_name_H-M   'P 1'
#
loop_
_entity.id
_entity.type
_entity.pdbx_description
1 polymer ?
#
loop_
_entity_poly.entity_id
_entity_poly.type
_entity_poly.pdbx_seq_one_letter_code
_entity_poly.pdbx_strand_id
1 'polypeptide(L)'
;MLPSPDSKAEMRGAFTRSCGQPLLDVDTSTPMGETIVGIMVVLAQLRVATIRDKTMRGLAHARAQGSVGGRPSVMTPERVEEAARMRAAGESIAKIARTFGVGASSVSRALAKHDEVTEATAGVTA
;
A
#
# COMPACT_ATOMS: atom_id res chain seq x y z
N MET A 1 42.12 -2.83 -12.52
CA MET A 1 41.23 -4.02 -12.56
C MET A 1 39.86 -3.62 -12.00
N LEU A 2 39.13 -2.77 -12.71
CA LEU A 2 37.80 -2.22 -12.38
C LEU A 2 36.92 -2.41 -13.63
N PRO A 3 35.55 -2.49 -13.57
CA PRO A 3 34.68 -1.46 -12.98
C PRO A 3 33.50 -1.98 -12.10
N SER A 4 33.14 -1.30 -10.99
CA SER A 4 32.02 -0.32 -10.82
C SER A 4 30.63 -0.89 -11.18
N PRO A 5 29.61 -0.85 -10.29
CA PRO A 5 28.64 0.27 -10.32
C PRO A 5 27.98 0.63 -8.97
N ASP A 6 27.85 1.93 -8.72
CA ASP A 6 26.71 2.58 -8.08
C ASP A 6 26.33 2.24 -6.62
N SER A 7 26.78 3.14 -5.75
CA SER A 7 25.91 3.85 -4.80
C SER A 7 25.34 3.08 -3.61
N LYS A 8 25.98 3.25 -2.43
CA LYS A 8 25.40 3.98 -1.30
C LYS A 8 26.28 3.90 -0.06
N ALA A 9 26.48 5.08 0.54
CA ALA A 9 26.97 5.30 1.90
C ALA A 9 28.34 4.69 2.20
N GLU A 10 29.38 5.40 1.77
CA GLU A 10 30.63 5.44 2.52
C GLU A 10 30.27 5.78 3.98
N MET A 11 30.30 4.76 4.84
CA MET A 11 29.99 4.87 6.26
C MET A 11 31.00 5.85 6.86
N ARG A 12 30.55 7.06 7.19
CA ARG A 12 31.27 7.94 8.12
C ARG A 12 31.57 7.09 9.35
N GLY A 13 32.84 6.79 9.59
CA GLY A 13 33.30 5.83 10.59
C GLY A 13 32.67 6.10 11.96
N ALA A 14 31.57 5.40 12.24
CA ALA A 14 30.91 5.40 13.53
C ALA A 14 31.22 4.05 14.17
N PHE A 15 32.22 4.06 15.05
CA PHE A 15 32.58 2.89 15.84
C PHE A 15 31.62 2.80 17.02
N THR A 16 30.84 1.72 17.07
CA THR A 16 29.91 1.46 18.17
C THR A 16 30.49 0.41 19.11
N ARG A 17 30.91 0.79 20.32
CA ARG A 17 31.33 -0.16 21.35
C ARG A 17 30.20 -0.39 22.34
N SER A 18 29.86 -1.65 22.61
CA SER A 18 28.85 -2.01 23.61
C SER A 18 29.53 -2.34 24.93
N CYS A 19 29.49 -1.42 25.90
CA CYS A 19 30.14 -1.63 27.21
C CYS A 19 29.36 -2.58 28.15
N GLY A 20 28.11 -2.92 27.82
CA GLY A 20 27.21 -3.66 28.72
C GLY A 20 27.06 -5.15 28.44
N GLN A 21 27.49 -5.63 27.27
CA GLN A 21 27.30 -7.03 26.85
C GLN A 21 28.63 -7.64 26.37
N PRO A 22 29.34 -8.39 27.23
CA PRO A 22 30.68 -8.90 26.92
C PRO A 22 30.70 -9.95 25.79
N LEU A 23 29.55 -10.52 25.43
CA LEU A 23 29.44 -11.50 24.34
C LEU A 23 29.20 -10.88 22.96
N LEU A 24 28.92 -9.57 22.89
CA LEU A 24 28.62 -8.79 21.69
C LEU A 24 29.44 -7.49 21.69
N ASP A 25 30.73 -7.58 22.02
CA ASP A 25 31.65 -6.46 21.81
C ASP A 25 31.93 -6.35 20.30
N VAL A 26 31.01 -5.68 19.59
CA VAL A 26 31.07 -5.51 18.13
C VAL A 26 31.95 -4.30 17.83
N ASP A 27 33.25 -4.47 17.93
CA ASP A 27 34.20 -3.47 17.44
C ASP A 27 34.34 -3.59 15.92
N THR A 28 33.74 -2.64 15.19
CA THR A 28 33.78 -2.56 13.72
C THR A 28 35.17 -2.23 13.17
N SER A 29 36.18 -2.01 14.02
CA SER A 29 37.58 -1.93 13.62
C SER A 29 38.26 -3.31 13.52
N THR A 30 37.60 -4.37 13.97
CA THR A 30 38.11 -5.75 13.90
C THR A 30 37.45 -6.53 12.76
N PRO A 31 38.17 -7.45 12.09
CA PRO A 31 37.59 -8.28 11.03
C PRO A 31 36.42 -9.16 11.53
N MET A 32 36.43 -9.52 12.82
CA MET A 32 35.32 -10.23 13.46
C MET A 32 34.08 -9.33 13.62
N GLY A 33 34.24 -8.10 14.09
CA GLY A 33 33.14 -7.15 14.23
C GLY A 33 32.53 -6.74 12.90
N GLU A 34 33.34 -6.54 11.86
CA GLU A 34 32.86 -6.30 10.49
C GLU A 34 31.99 -7.47 9.97
N THR A 35 32.43 -8.71 10.22
CA THR A 35 31.68 -9.90 9.83
C THR A 35 30.33 -9.99 10.55
N ILE A 36 30.29 -9.71 11.85
CA ILE A 36 29.06 -9.73 12.64
C ILE A 36 28.08 -8.67 12.14
N VAL A 37 28.55 -7.46 11.82
CA VAL A 37 27.72 -6.40 11.23
C VAL A 37 27.20 -6.83 9.85
N GLY A 38 28.04 -7.44 9.01
CA GLY A 38 27.62 -7.96 7.71
C GLY A 38 26.50 -8.98 7.81
N ILE A 39 26.60 -9.93 8.75
CA ILE A 39 25.55 -10.92 9.02
C ILE A 39 24.26 -10.22 9.48
N MET A 40 24.36 -9.23 10.39
CA MET A 40 23.19 -8.47 10.85
C MET A 40 22.52 -7.70 9.71
N VAL A 41 23.28 -7.15 8.76
CA VAL A 41 22.74 -6.49 7.56
C VAL A 41 21.96 -7.49 6.70
N VAL A 42 22.52 -8.68 6.45
CA VAL A 42 21.84 -9.74 5.68
C VAL A 42 20.56 -10.18 6.38
N LEU A 43 20.59 -10.38 7.70
CA LEU A 43 19.42 -10.75 8.50
C LEU A 43 18.34 -9.66 8.49
N ALA A 44 18.74 -8.38 8.57
CA ALA A 44 17.81 -7.26 8.48
C ALA A 44 17.09 -7.23 7.12
N GLN A 45 17.82 -7.45 6.03
CA GLN A 45 17.24 -7.53 4.69
C GLN A 45 16.25 -8.70 4.55
N LEU A 46 16.63 -9.89 5.03
CA LEU A 46 15.77 -11.07 5.05
C LEU A 46 14.48 -10.82 5.84
N ARG A 47 14.57 -10.15 7.00
CA ARG A 47 13.42 -9.83 7.83
C ARG A 47 12.42 -8.95 7.09
N VAL A 48 12.89 -7.90 6.41
CA VAL A 48 12.02 -7.00 5.62
C VAL A 48 11.33 -7.75 4.49
N ALA A 49 12.05 -8.61 3.77
CA ALA A 49 11.48 -9.45 2.72
C ALA A 49 10.37 -10.38 3.27
N THR A 50 10.62 -11.00 4.42
CA THR A 50 9.65 -11.89 5.09
C THR A 50 8.40 -11.16 5.54
N ILE A 51 8.52 -9.92 6.05
CA ILE A 51 7.37 -9.10 6.42
C ILE A 51 6.51 -8.83 5.19
N ARG A 52 7.13 -8.42 4.07
CA ARG A 52 6.42 -8.13 2.83
C ARG A 52 5.65 -9.34 2.31
N ASP A 53 6.29 -10.51 2.27
CA ASP A 53 5.65 -11.75 1.83
C ASP A 53 4.42 -12.09 2.70
N LYS A 54 4.54 -11.98 4.03
CA LYS A 54 3.42 -12.18 4.95
C LYS A 54 2.27 -11.19 4.71
N THR A 55 2.58 -9.91 4.50
CA THR A 55 1.56 -8.90 4.21
C THR A 55 0.85 -9.20 2.88
N MET A 56 1.58 -9.58 1.84
CA MET A 56 1.00 -9.91 0.53
C MET A 56 0.09 -11.13 0.61
N ARG A 57 0.50 -12.17 1.35
CA ARG A 57 -0.36 -13.34 1.61
C ARG A 57 -1.62 -12.96 2.39
N GLY A 58 -1.49 -12.11 3.41
CA GLY A 58 -2.63 -11.59 4.17
C GLY A 58 -3.59 -10.78 3.31
N LEU A 59 -3.07 -9.89 2.45
CA LEU A 59 -3.85 -9.12 1.49
C LEU A 59 -4.56 -10.02 0.45
N ALA A 60 -3.88 -11.05 -0.05
CA ALA A 60 -4.49 -12.01 -0.97
C ALA A 60 -5.65 -12.77 -0.30
N HIS A 61 -5.45 -13.22 0.93
CA HIS A 61 -6.50 -13.89 1.71
C HIS A 61 -7.69 -12.96 1.98
N ALA A 62 -7.44 -11.72 2.41
CA ALA A 62 -8.49 -10.72 2.64
C ALA A 62 -9.27 -10.39 1.36
N ARG A 63 -8.59 -10.27 0.22
CA ARG A 63 -9.23 -10.06 -1.09
C ARG A 63 -10.10 -11.26 -1.49
N ALA A 64 -9.64 -12.49 -1.25
CA ALA A 64 -10.43 -13.69 -1.51
C ALA A 64 -11.71 -13.76 -0.66
N GLN A 65 -11.69 -13.17 0.54
CA GLN A 65 -12.87 -13.00 1.40
C GLN A 65 -13.73 -11.77 1.03
N GLY A 66 -13.44 -11.09 -0.08
CA GLY A 66 -14.21 -9.93 -0.55
C GLY A 66 -13.84 -8.60 0.12
N SER A 67 -12.83 -8.56 0.99
CA SER A 67 -12.36 -7.31 1.58
C SER A 67 -11.49 -6.54 0.57
N VAL A 68 -12.04 -5.43 0.07
CA VAL A 68 -11.30 -4.49 -0.78
C VAL A 68 -10.59 -3.47 0.11
N GLY A 69 -9.31 -3.69 0.38
CA GLY A 69 -8.48 -2.74 1.11
C GLY A 69 -8.41 -1.37 0.41
N GLY A 70 -8.26 -0.29 1.18
CA GLY A 70 -8.16 1.08 0.67
C GLY A 70 -8.93 2.09 1.53
N ARG A 71 -8.94 3.36 1.09
CA ARG A 71 -9.77 4.40 1.73
C ARG A 71 -11.24 4.16 1.41
N PRO A 72 -12.15 4.12 2.40
CA PRO A 72 -13.58 4.01 2.16
C PRO A 72 -14.07 5.10 1.19
N SER A 73 -14.94 4.72 0.25
CA SER A 73 -15.55 5.66 -0.67
C SER A 73 -16.44 6.64 0.10
N VAL A 74 -16.34 7.93 -0.21
CA VAL A 74 -17.23 8.98 0.33
C VAL A 74 -18.66 8.83 -0.24
N MET A 75 -18.75 8.17 -1.39
CA MET A 75 -20.01 7.73 -2.00
C MET A 75 -20.36 6.34 -1.50
N THR A 76 -21.29 6.29 -0.54
CA THR A 76 -21.94 5.07 -0.05
C THR A 76 -22.93 4.55 -1.11
N PRO A 77 -23.27 3.25 -1.12
CA PRO A 77 -24.19 2.68 -2.12
C PRO A 77 -25.51 3.46 -2.22
N GLU A 78 -26.11 3.84 -1.08
CA GLU A 78 -27.33 4.65 -1.04
C GLU A 78 -27.19 6.01 -1.74
N ARG A 79 -26.04 6.68 -1.55
CA ARG A 79 -25.76 7.96 -2.21
C ARG A 79 -25.54 7.80 -3.71
N VAL A 80 -25.02 6.65 -4.13
CA VAL A 80 -24.84 6.32 -5.55
C VAL A 80 -26.18 6.07 -6.22
N GLU A 81 -27.08 5.32 -5.56
CA GLU A 81 -28.46 5.12 -6.04
C GLU A 81 -29.20 6.44 -6.18
N GLU A 82 -29.10 7.32 -5.16
CA GLU A 82 -29.73 8.64 -5.24
C GLU A 82 -29.11 9.51 -6.34
N ALA A 83 -27.78 9.50 -6.48
CA ALA A 83 -27.11 10.20 -7.57
C ALA A 83 -27.54 9.66 -8.95
N ALA A 84 -27.75 8.35 -9.09
CA ALA A 84 -28.26 7.74 -10.32
C ALA A 84 -29.71 8.16 -10.61
N ARG A 85 -30.57 8.23 -9.59
CA ARG A 85 -31.94 8.78 -9.72
C ARG A 85 -31.94 10.23 -10.17
N MET A 86 -31.13 11.08 -9.53
CA MET A 86 -30.97 12.49 -9.92
C MET A 86 -30.44 12.63 -11.35
N ARG A 87 -29.53 11.73 -11.76
CA ARG A 87 -29.01 11.68 -13.12
C ARG A 87 -30.07 11.26 -14.15
N ALA A 88 -30.90 10.28 -13.82
CA ALA A 88 -32.03 9.86 -14.66
C ALA A 88 -33.09 10.97 -14.79
N ALA A 89 -33.25 11.79 -13.75
CA ALA A 89 -34.08 13.00 -13.78
C ALA A 89 -33.47 14.16 -14.61
N GLY A 90 -32.28 13.97 -15.20
CA GLY A 90 -31.63 14.94 -16.08
C GLY A 90 -30.74 15.98 -15.37
N GLU A 91 -30.43 15.81 -14.08
CA GLU A 91 -29.56 16.75 -13.37
C GLU A 91 -28.09 16.66 -13.80
N SER A 92 -27.40 17.80 -13.83
CA SER A 92 -25.98 17.86 -14.16
C SER A 92 -25.09 17.31 -13.03
N ILE A 93 -23.95 16.71 -13.38
CA ILE A 93 -22.98 16.16 -12.43
C ILE A 93 -22.53 17.22 -11.41
N ALA A 94 -22.38 18.47 -11.86
CA ALA A 94 -21.98 19.57 -11.00
C ALA A 94 -23.04 19.90 -9.94
N LYS A 95 -24.33 19.77 -10.27
CA LYS A 95 -25.43 19.98 -9.32
C LYS A 95 -25.46 18.86 -8.28
N ILE A 96 -25.39 17.62 -8.72
CA ILE A 96 -25.33 16.42 -7.88
C ILE A 96 -24.13 16.49 -6.90
N ALA A 97 -22.96 16.87 -7.40
CA ALA A 97 -21.74 17.03 -6.60
C ALA A 97 -21.90 18.06 -5.47
N ARG A 98 -22.56 19.19 -5.74
CA ARG A 98 -22.86 20.22 -4.73
C ARG A 98 -23.83 19.71 -3.68
N THR A 99 -24.88 18.99 -4.08
CA THR A 99 -25.87 18.42 -3.16
C THR A 99 -25.23 17.46 -2.15
N PHE A 100 -24.28 16.65 -2.60
CA PHE A 100 -23.58 15.69 -1.75
C PHE A 100 -22.29 16.21 -1.10
N GLY A 101 -21.87 17.46 -1.40
CA GLY A 101 -20.63 18.04 -0.88
C GLY A 101 -19.35 17.31 -1.32
N VAL A 102 -19.37 16.65 -2.48
CA VAL A 102 -18.22 15.91 -3.04
C VAL A 102 -17.71 16.56 -4.32
N GLY A 103 -16.49 16.20 -4.75
CA GLY A 103 -15.98 16.60 -6.07
C GLY A 103 -16.77 15.96 -7.22
N ALA A 104 -16.91 16.68 -8.33
CA ALA A 104 -17.58 16.16 -9.54
C ALA A 104 -16.91 14.88 -10.10
N SER A 105 -15.60 14.75 -9.93
CA SER A 105 -14.84 13.55 -10.29
C SER A 105 -15.25 12.33 -9.46
N SER A 106 -15.58 12.50 -8.18
CA SER A 106 -16.07 11.42 -7.31
C SER A 106 -17.44 10.93 -7.74
N VAL A 107 -18.35 11.86 -8.12
CA VAL A 107 -19.68 11.51 -8.64
C VAL A 107 -19.57 10.75 -9.96
N SER A 108 -18.78 11.26 -10.91
CA SER A 108 -18.60 10.62 -12.21
C SER A 108 -18.03 9.20 -12.09
N ARG A 109 -17.02 9.00 -11.22
CA ARG A 109 -16.45 7.66 -10.96
C ARG A 109 -17.44 6.73 -10.30
N ALA A 110 -18.25 7.24 -9.37
CA ALA A 110 -19.25 6.44 -8.68
C ALA A 110 -20.38 5.98 -9.62
N LEU A 111 -20.85 6.86 -10.52
CA LEU A 111 -21.86 6.53 -11.52
C LEU A 111 -21.33 5.51 -12.56
N ALA A 112 -20.12 5.72 -13.09
CA ALA A 112 -19.52 4.75 -14.02
C ALA A 112 -19.41 3.35 -13.42
N LYS A 113 -19.01 3.26 -12.14
CA LYS A 113 -18.93 1.99 -11.42
C LYS A 113 -20.32 1.38 -11.15
N HIS A 114 -21.35 2.20 -10.94
CA HIS A 114 -22.73 1.74 -10.77
C HIS A 114 -23.28 1.13 -12.07
N ASP A 115 -22.99 1.76 -13.21
CA ASP A 115 -23.42 1.28 -14.52
C ASP A 115 -22.76 -0.07 -14.85
N GLU A 116 -21.45 -0.21 -14.62
CA GLU A 116 -20.71 -1.48 -14.76
C GLU A 116 -21.31 -2.61 -13.89
N VAL A 117 -21.69 -2.30 -12.64
CA VAL A 117 -22.32 -3.29 -11.75
C VAL A 117 -23.73 -3.65 -12.21
N THR A 118 -24.50 -2.68 -12.70
CA THR A 118 -25.86 -2.90 -13.21
C THR A 118 -25.83 -3.81 -14.44
N GLU A 119 -24.91 -3.57 -15.37
CA GLU A 119 -24.70 -4.40 -16.56
C GLU A 119 -24.22 -5.81 -16.22
N ALA A 120 -23.27 -5.95 -15.28
CA ALA A 120 -22.77 -7.24 -14.83
C ALA A 120 -23.86 -8.09 -14.16
N THR A 121 -24.81 -7.47 -13.44
CA THR A 121 -25.91 -8.18 -12.78
C THR A 121 -27.02 -8.57 -13.77
N ALA A 122 -27.27 -7.74 -14.79
CA ALA A 122 -28.23 -8.03 -15.86
C ALA A 122 -27.80 -9.23 -16.72
N GLY A 123 -26.49 -9.44 -16.93
CA GLY A 123 -25.96 -10.57 -17.70
C GLY A 123 -26.00 -11.94 -16.99
N VAL A 124 -26.18 -11.98 -15.67
CA VAL A 124 -26.24 -13.24 -14.88
C VAL A 124 -27.64 -13.87 -14.88
N THR A 125 -28.65 -13.15 -15.36
CA THR A 125 -30.06 -13.60 -15.38
C THR A 125 -30.52 -14.07 -16.77
N ALA A 126 -29.61 -14.18 -17.75
CA ALA A 126 -29.89 -14.61 -19.12
C ALA A 126 -29.32 -16.00 -19.42
#